data_AF-A0A8H6URZ8-F1
#
_entry.id   AF-A0A8H6URZ8-F1
#
_cell.length_a   1.000
_cell.length_b   1.000
_cell.length_c   1.000
_cell.angle_alpha   90.00
_cell.angle_beta   90.00
_cell.angle_gamma   90.00
#
_symmetry.space_group_name_H-M   'P 1'
#
loop_
_entity.id
_entity.type
_entity.pdbx_description
1 polymer ?
#
loop_
_entity_poly.entity_id
_entity_poly.type
_entity_poly.pdbx_seq_one_letter_code
_entity_poly.pdbx_strand_id
1 'polypeptide(L)'
;MDKLAQMVNYSIESDLHAEIRHRKPEDPEPDSTAERLVKESHKDVIVSDKKFWDGAGIEQVRQHFAEYLRTSKGRRSGRFEGCLIIDEQSLKSIVASPIPRRGETPQRRSHPYGFVGMIDGRYPETRYDLQYAGFMRVEIPCLWPLYVELTNKYMWELCPSVPQGSIPVYDGGTGKAHDEEEISI
;
A
#
# COMPACT_ATOMS: atom_id res chain seq x y z
N MET A 1 -3.12 7.48 -13.11
CA MET A 1 -3.97 7.00 -12.00
C MET A 1 -4.72 5.72 -12.36
N ASP A 2 -5.31 5.64 -13.56
CA ASP A 2 -6.11 4.48 -14.00
C ASP A 2 -5.40 3.13 -13.87
N LYS A 3 -4.10 3.08 -14.16
CA LYS A 3 -3.31 1.84 -14.03
C LYS A 3 -3.17 1.37 -12.58
N LEU A 4 -2.91 2.29 -11.64
CA LEU A 4 -2.85 1.96 -10.21
C LEU A 4 -4.20 1.44 -9.71
N ALA A 5 -5.29 2.12 -10.09
CA ALA A 5 -6.64 1.68 -9.74
C ALA A 5 -6.96 0.29 -10.32
N GLN A 6 -6.58 0.00 -11.56
CA GLN A 6 -6.72 -1.32 -12.16
C GLN A 6 -5.95 -2.40 -11.39
N MET A 7 -4.71 -2.11 -10.98
CA MET A 7 -3.88 -3.05 -10.21
C MET A 7 -4.43 -3.29 -8.80
N VAL A 8 -4.91 -2.25 -8.11
CA VAL A 8 -5.55 -2.39 -6.78
C VAL A 8 -6.85 -3.19 -6.88
N ASN A 9 -7.71 -2.87 -7.85
CA ASN A 9 -8.94 -3.63 -8.09
C ASN A 9 -8.67 -5.09 -8.43
N TYR A 10 -7.64 -5.37 -9.23
CA TYR A 10 -7.20 -6.73 -9.50
C TYR A 10 -6.77 -7.45 -8.22
N SER A 11 -6.04 -6.77 -7.33
CA SER A 11 -5.63 -7.36 -6.05
C SER A 11 -6.83 -7.72 -5.17
N ILE A 12 -7.82 -6.83 -5.07
CA ILE A 12 -9.07 -7.07 -4.33
C ILE A 12 -9.80 -8.27 -4.92
N GLU A 13 -9.98 -8.30 -6.25
CA GLU A 13 -10.66 -9.41 -6.94
C GLU A 13 -9.90 -10.73 -6.81
N SER A 14 -8.57 -10.72 -6.90
CA SER A 14 -7.75 -11.93 -6.82
C SER A 14 -7.80 -12.55 -5.42
N ASP A 15 -7.86 -11.73 -4.38
CA ASP A 15 -7.94 -12.19 -2.98
C ASP A 15 -9.32 -12.82 -2.70
N LEU A 16 -10.39 -12.12 -3.08
CA LEU A 16 -11.77 -12.63 -3.05
C LEU A 16 -11.88 -13.96 -3.82
N HIS A 17 -11.31 -14.04 -5.04
CA HIS A 17 -11.31 -15.26 -5.83
C HIS A 17 -10.37 -16.37 -5.30
N ALA A 18 -9.35 -16.04 -4.50
CA ALA A 18 -8.51 -17.06 -3.86
C ALA A 18 -9.29 -17.81 -2.78
N GLU A 19 -10.12 -17.11 -1.98
CA GLU A 19 -11.04 -17.75 -1.05
C GLU A 19 -12.01 -18.70 -1.77
N ILE A 20 -12.47 -18.32 -2.97
CA ILE A 20 -13.36 -19.14 -3.80
C ILE A 20 -12.65 -20.41 -4.30
N ARG A 21 -11.37 -20.33 -4.69
CA ARG A 21 -10.61 -21.47 -5.22
C ARG A 21 -10.29 -22.55 -4.18
N HIS A 22 -10.29 -22.19 -2.90
CA HIS A 22 -10.07 -23.15 -1.80
C HIS A 22 -11.37 -23.70 -1.21
N ARG A 23 -12.51 -23.39 -1.84
CA ARG A 23 -13.81 -23.86 -1.38
C ARG A 23 -13.98 -25.36 -1.53
N LYS A 24 -14.59 -25.93 -0.50
CA LYS A 24 -15.20 -27.25 -0.57
C LYS A 24 -16.61 -27.11 -1.13
N PRO A 25 -17.18 -28.18 -1.72
CA PRO A 25 -18.54 -28.18 -2.25
C PRO A 25 -19.61 -27.73 -1.23
N GLU A 26 -19.36 -27.95 0.06
CA GLU A 26 -20.20 -27.55 1.18
C GLU A 26 -20.10 -26.08 1.59
N ASP A 27 -19.14 -25.31 1.06
CA ASP A 27 -18.98 -23.90 1.43
C ASP A 27 -20.05 -23.01 0.77
N PRO A 28 -20.70 -22.10 1.51
CA PRO A 28 -21.78 -21.26 1.00
C PRO A 28 -21.27 -20.34 -0.11
N GLU A 29 -22.03 -20.13 -1.19
CA GLU A 29 -21.66 -19.24 -2.31
C GLU A 29 -21.14 -17.87 -1.83
N PRO A 30 -20.15 -17.28 -2.52
CA PRO A 30 -19.54 -16.03 -2.08
C PRO A 30 -20.60 -14.94 -2.18
N ASP A 31 -20.76 -14.17 -1.10
CA ASP A 31 -21.73 -13.08 -1.10
C ASP A 31 -21.21 -11.93 -1.97
N SER A 32 -21.63 -11.93 -3.24
CA SER A 32 -21.37 -10.86 -4.20
C SER A 32 -21.79 -9.47 -3.68
N THR A 33 -22.68 -9.40 -2.68
CA THR A 33 -23.07 -8.15 -2.02
C THR A 33 -21.92 -7.59 -1.20
N ALA A 34 -21.17 -8.41 -0.46
CA ALA A 34 -20.03 -7.97 0.34
C ALA A 34 -18.93 -7.38 -0.54
N GLU A 35 -18.61 -8.04 -1.66
CA GLU A 35 -17.63 -7.56 -2.64
C GLU A 35 -18.05 -6.20 -3.23
N ARG A 36 -19.32 -6.08 -3.61
CA ARG A 36 -19.88 -4.82 -4.13
C ARG A 36 -19.79 -3.72 -3.09
N LEU A 37 -20.14 -4.00 -1.85
CA LEU A 37 -20.08 -3.03 -0.75
C LEU A 37 -18.65 -2.55 -0.49
N VAL A 38 -17.64 -3.42 -0.53
CA VAL A 38 -16.23 -3.02 -0.41
C VAL A 38 -15.86 -2.07 -1.56
N LYS A 39 -16.17 -2.43 -2.81
CA LYS A 39 -15.86 -1.58 -3.98
C LYS A 39 -16.59 -0.23 -3.96
N GLU A 40 -17.84 -0.20 -3.50
CA GLU A 40 -18.65 1.02 -3.42
C GLU A 40 -18.28 1.93 -2.22
N SER A 41 -17.82 1.32 -1.12
CA SER A 41 -17.44 2.05 0.10
C SER A 41 -15.99 2.50 0.09
N HIS A 42 -15.12 1.85 -0.69
CA HIS A 42 -13.73 2.25 -0.87
C HIS A 42 -13.67 3.62 -1.57
N LYS A 43 -13.21 4.63 -0.84
CA LYS A 43 -13.06 6.00 -1.35
C LYS A 43 -11.69 6.54 -0.95
N ASP A 44 -10.79 6.60 -1.91
CA ASP A 44 -9.51 7.28 -1.76
C ASP A 44 -9.71 8.79 -1.69
N VAL A 45 -9.03 9.44 -0.76
CA VAL A 45 -8.92 10.90 -0.72
C VAL A 45 -7.65 11.28 -1.48
N ILE A 46 -7.84 11.82 -2.69
CA ILE A 46 -6.72 12.24 -3.54
C ILE A 46 -6.41 13.71 -3.26
N VAL A 47 -5.19 14.00 -2.81
CA VAL A 47 -4.67 15.36 -2.67
C VAL A 47 -3.65 15.59 -3.78
N SER A 48 -3.97 16.47 -4.72
CA SER A 48 -3.15 16.72 -5.93
C SER A 48 -2.97 18.22 -6.20
N ASP A 49 -2.44 18.95 -5.22
CA ASP A 49 -1.95 20.32 -5.43
C ASP A 49 -0.48 20.30 -5.87
N LYS A 50 -0.26 20.38 -7.18
CA LYS A 50 1.08 20.37 -7.76
C LYS A 50 2.00 21.44 -7.16
N LYS A 51 1.50 22.65 -6.88
CA LYS A 51 2.34 23.74 -6.34
C LYS A 51 2.81 23.45 -4.93
N PHE A 52 2.02 22.69 -4.17
CA PHE A 52 2.31 22.36 -2.79
C PHE A 52 3.15 21.08 -2.68
N TRP A 53 2.94 20.11 -3.57
CA TRP A 53 3.55 18.78 -3.47
C TRP A 53 4.79 18.56 -4.34
N ASP A 54 5.03 19.40 -5.35
CA ASP A 54 6.26 19.31 -6.16
C ASP A 54 7.49 19.53 -5.27
N GLY A 55 8.33 18.49 -5.15
CA GLY A 55 9.53 18.50 -4.31
C GLY A 55 9.28 18.34 -2.81
N ALA A 56 8.04 18.05 -2.39
CA ALA A 56 7.72 17.82 -0.99
C ALA A 56 8.44 16.58 -0.44
N GLY A 57 9.13 16.74 0.68
CA GLY A 57 9.78 15.64 1.39
C GLY A 57 8.81 14.80 2.21
N ILE A 58 9.26 13.60 2.62
CA ILE A 58 8.50 12.67 3.48
C ILE A 58 7.99 13.37 4.74
N GLU A 59 8.81 14.19 5.39
CA GLU A 59 8.44 14.92 6.61
C GLU A 59 7.27 15.89 6.40
N GLN A 60 7.24 16.60 5.26
CA GLN A 60 6.17 17.54 4.95
C GLN A 60 4.85 16.79 4.70
N VAL A 61 4.91 15.69 3.95
CA VAL A 61 3.73 14.84 3.71
C VAL A 61 3.25 14.23 5.02
N ARG A 62 4.16 13.76 5.88
CA ARG A 62 3.83 13.22 7.21
C ARG A 62 3.14 14.25 8.08
N GLN A 63 3.66 15.47 8.16
CA GLN A 63 3.05 16.54 8.95
C GLN A 63 1.65 16.87 8.46
N HIS A 64 1.46 16.97 7.14
CA HIS A 64 0.15 17.20 6.56
C HIS A 64 -0.81 16.03 6.85
N PHE A 65 -0.35 14.78 6.74
CA PHE A 65 -1.17 13.63 7.05
C PHE A 65 -1.54 13.55 8.54
N ALA A 66 -0.60 13.85 9.45
CA ALA A 66 -0.87 13.95 10.87
C ALA A 66 -1.92 15.02 11.19
N GLU A 67 -1.84 16.19 10.55
CA GLU A 67 -2.87 17.24 10.65
C GLU A 67 -4.22 16.76 10.12
N TYR A 68 -4.22 16.07 8.97
CA TYR A 68 -5.42 15.49 8.39
C TYR A 68 -6.07 14.47 9.34
N LEU A 69 -5.27 13.59 9.96
CA LEU A 69 -5.76 12.63 10.95
C LEU A 69 -6.38 13.34 12.16
N ARG A 70 -5.69 14.35 12.73
CA ARG A 70 -6.17 15.14 13.88
C ARG A 70 -7.48 15.88 13.60
N THR A 71 -7.62 16.44 12.41
CA THR A 71 -8.81 17.19 11.99
C THR A 71 -9.95 16.28 11.56
N SER A 72 -9.65 15.08 11.08
CA SER A 72 -10.62 14.03 10.76
C SER A 72 -11.21 13.39 12.03
N LYS A 73 -12.10 14.09 12.74
CA LYS A 73 -12.83 13.52 13.88
C LYS A 73 -13.82 12.45 13.42
N GLY A 74 -13.39 11.18 13.35
CA GLY A 74 -14.24 10.05 12.97
C GLY A 74 -13.78 8.71 13.52
N ARG A 75 -14.36 8.30 14.66
CA ARG A 75 -14.29 6.98 15.34
C ARG A 75 -12.89 6.53 15.78
N ARG A 76 -12.87 5.69 16.81
CA ARG A 76 -11.71 5.30 17.65
C ARG A 76 -10.60 4.52 16.91
N SER A 77 -10.75 4.32 15.62
CA SER A 77 -9.77 3.83 14.64
C SER A 77 -9.98 4.69 13.40
N GLY A 78 -8.97 5.47 13.01
CA GLY A 78 -9.11 6.42 11.91
C GLY A 78 -9.48 5.70 10.61
N ARG A 79 -10.23 6.34 9.72
CA ARG A 79 -10.52 5.79 8.38
C ARG A 79 -9.27 5.50 7.54
N PHE A 80 -8.12 6.01 7.96
CA PHE A 80 -6.86 5.99 7.23
C PHE A 80 -5.76 5.47 8.15
N GLU A 81 -5.18 4.33 7.79
CA GLU A 81 -4.07 3.72 8.51
C GLU A 81 -2.70 4.07 7.89
N GLY A 82 -2.69 4.64 6.68
CA GLY A 82 -1.48 5.11 6.00
C GLY A 82 -1.79 6.13 4.90
N CYS A 83 -0.78 6.92 4.53
CA CYS A 83 -0.84 7.86 3.41
C CYS A 83 0.02 7.33 2.25
N LEU A 84 -0.61 7.11 1.09
CA LEU A 84 0.11 6.69 -0.11
C LEU A 84 0.78 7.89 -0.79
N ILE A 85 2.05 7.71 -1.16
CA ILE A 85 2.82 8.65 -1.98
C ILE A 85 3.11 8.01 -3.33
N ILE A 86 2.83 8.78 -4.39
CA ILE A 86 3.25 8.46 -5.75
C ILE A 86 4.29 9.51 -6.14
N ASP A 87 5.56 9.24 -5.83
CA ASP A 87 6.70 10.05 -6.27
C ASP A 87 7.13 9.66 -7.69
N GLU A 88 8.18 10.30 -8.21
CA GLU A 88 8.67 10.02 -9.56
C GLU A 88 9.11 8.56 -9.73
N GLN A 89 9.73 7.96 -8.71
CA GLN A 89 10.17 6.56 -8.77
C GLN A 89 8.98 5.59 -8.74
N SER A 90 7.99 5.86 -7.91
CA SER A 90 6.72 5.13 -7.86
C SER A 90 6.02 5.22 -9.22
N LEU A 91 5.95 6.41 -9.82
CA LEU A 91 5.35 6.59 -11.14
C LEU A 91 6.09 5.80 -12.22
N LYS A 92 7.42 5.87 -12.25
CA LYS A 92 8.25 5.09 -13.20
C LYS A 92 8.01 3.59 -13.02
N SER A 93 7.98 3.09 -11.78
CA SER A 93 7.73 1.66 -11.50
C SER A 93 6.32 1.23 -11.90
N ILE A 94 5.30 2.06 -11.64
CA ILE A 94 3.91 1.82 -12.07
C ILE A 94 3.81 1.78 -13.60
N VAL A 95 4.50 2.69 -14.31
CA VAL A 95 4.46 2.70 -15.77
C VAL A 95 5.16 1.46 -16.35
N ALA A 96 6.27 1.04 -15.76
CA ALA A 96 7.01 -0.14 -16.19
C ALA A 96 6.33 -1.47 -15.85
N SER A 97 5.47 -1.51 -14.83
CA SER A 97 4.82 -2.75 -14.38
C SER A 97 3.85 -3.32 -15.41
N PRO A 98 3.71 -4.65 -15.55
CA PRO A 98 2.66 -5.22 -16.38
C PRO A 98 1.27 -4.97 -15.75
N ILE A 99 0.26 -4.74 -16.58
CA ILE A 99 -1.14 -4.75 -16.11
C ILE A 99 -1.52 -6.22 -15.89
N PRO A 100 -1.90 -6.63 -14.66
CA PRO A 100 -2.28 -8.00 -14.40
C PRO A 100 -3.54 -8.38 -15.19
N ARG A 101 -3.52 -9.53 -15.87
CA ARG A 101 -4.66 -10.03 -16.64
C ARG A 101 -5.44 -11.07 -15.85
N ARG A 102 -6.77 -11.02 -15.95
CA ARG A 102 -7.68 -11.99 -15.30
C ARG A 102 -7.37 -13.40 -15.81
N GLY A 103 -7.08 -14.32 -14.88
CA GLY A 103 -6.78 -15.73 -15.18
C GLY A 103 -5.29 -16.06 -15.31
N GLU A 104 -4.40 -15.06 -15.31
CA GLU A 104 -2.97 -15.30 -15.14
C GLU A 104 -2.70 -15.57 -13.66
N THR A 105 -2.08 -16.71 -13.35
CA THR A 105 -1.51 -16.89 -12.01
C THR A 105 -0.48 -15.78 -11.80
N PRO A 106 -0.52 -15.05 -10.68
CA PRO A 106 0.50 -14.05 -10.40
C PRO A 106 1.84 -14.77 -10.37
N GLN A 107 2.59 -14.69 -11.46
CA GLN A 107 3.98 -15.09 -11.48
C GLN A 107 4.71 -14.05 -10.64
N ARG A 108 4.67 -14.22 -9.31
CA ARG A 108 5.32 -13.35 -8.32
C ARG A 108 6.85 -13.23 -8.52
N ARG A 109 7.42 -13.84 -9.56
CA ARG A 109 8.86 -14.09 -9.71
C ARG A 109 9.49 -13.59 -11.00
N SER A 110 8.73 -13.20 -12.03
CA SER A 110 9.32 -12.89 -13.34
C SER A 110 9.38 -11.39 -13.69
N HIS A 111 8.58 -10.53 -13.04
CA HIS A 111 8.61 -9.07 -13.28
C HIS A 111 8.51 -8.29 -11.97
N PRO A 112 9.31 -7.22 -11.78
CA PRO A 112 9.14 -6.34 -10.63
C PRO A 112 7.77 -5.68 -10.70
N TYR A 113 6.97 -5.83 -9.65
CA TYR A 113 5.73 -5.08 -9.53
C TYR A 113 6.05 -3.60 -9.27
N GLY A 114 5.17 -2.72 -9.75
CA GLY A 114 5.24 -1.32 -9.35
C GLY A 114 5.04 -1.18 -7.85
N PHE A 115 5.56 -0.11 -7.28
CA PHE A 115 5.43 0.21 -5.86
C PHE A 115 4.90 1.62 -5.65
N VAL A 116 4.45 1.89 -4.43
CA VAL A 116 4.12 3.23 -3.93
C VAL A 116 4.78 3.43 -2.57
N GLY A 117 5.04 4.68 -2.19
CA GLY A 117 5.42 5.01 -0.82
C GLY A 117 4.20 4.93 0.10
N MET A 118 4.40 4.58 1.37
CA MET A 118 3.41 4.67 2.43
C MET A 118 4.02 5.35 3.65
N ILE A 119 3.36 6.39 4.14
CA ILE A 119 3.74 7.13 5.35
C ILE A 119 2.80 6.79 6.50
N ASP A 120 3.41 6.58 7.66
CA ASP A 120 2.74 6.52 8.95
C ASP A 120 2.56 7.93 9.51
N GLY A 121 1.31 8.39 9.57
CA GLY A 121 0.96 9.70 10.11
C GLY A 121 1.00 9.79 11.63
N ARG A 122 1.11 8.64 12.33
CA ARG A 122 1.23 8.56 13.80
C ARG A 122 2.69 8.49 14.24
N TYR A 123 3.65 8.44 13.32
CA TYR A 123 5.05 8.54 13.67
C TYR A 123 5.45 10.00 14.00
N PRO A 124 6.18 10.30 15.10
CA PRO A 124 6.62 9.41 16.18
C PRO A 124 5.75 9.56 17.45
N GLU A 125 4.70 8.75 17.64
CA GLU A 125 3.84 8.84 18.84
C GLU A 125 4.12 7.79 19.94
N THR A 126 4.81 6.68 19.69
CA THR A 126 5.14 5.67 20.73
C THR A 126 6.52 5.03 20.57
N ARG A 127 6.94 4.19 21.54
CA ARG A 127 8.23 3.48 21.61
C ARG A 127 8.36 2.46 20.46
N TYR A 128 8.59 2.95 19.25
CA TYR A 128 8.86 2.12 18.09
C TYR A 128 10.25 1.48 18.19
N ASP A 129 10.47 0.42 17.41
CA ASP A 129 11.81 -0.04 17.07
C ASP A 129 12.64 1.18 16.63
N LEU A 130 13.85 1.34 17.18
CA LEU A 130 14.76 2.45 16.88
C LEU A 130 15.09 2.53 15.37
N GLN A 131 14.86 1.45 14.62
CA GLN A 131 15.11 1.37 13.19
C GLN A 131 13.91 1.78 12.32
N TYR A 132 12.70 1.90 12.89
CA TYR A 132 11.51 2.27 12.12
C TYR A 132 11.44 3.77 11.87
N ALA A 133 11.50 4.17 10.60
CA ALA A 133 11.51 5.58 10.18
C ALA A 133 10.11 6.17 9.87
N GLY A 134 9.02 5.45 10.16
CA GLY A 134 7.66 5.92 9.85
C GLY A 134 7.30 5.91 8.36
N PHE A 135 8.04 5.17 7.53
CA PHE A 135 7.86 5.08 6.09
C PHE A 135 8.28 3.71 5.55
N MET A 136 7.58 3.23 4.52
CA MET A 136 8.01 2.10 3.69
C MET A 136 7.49 2.22 2.26
N ARG A 137 8.09 1.48 1.33
CA ARG A 137 7.49 1.19 0.02
C ARG A 137 6.59 -0.02 0.12
N VAL A 138 5.57 -0.08 -0.74
CA VAL A 138 4.64 -1.20 -0.82
C VAL A 138 4.52 -1.64 -2.27
N GLU A 139 4.81 -2.91 -2.56
CA GLU A 139 4.50 -3.49 -3.86
C GLU A 139 2.97 -3.41 -4.09
N ILE A 140 2.54 -2.92 -5.24
CA ILE A 140 1.12 -2.64 -5.49
C ILE A 140 0.20 -3.85 -5.30
N PRO A 141 0.57 -5.08 -5.71
CA PRO A 141 -0.25 -6.27 -5.42
C PRO A 141 -0.40 -6.60 -3.93
N CYS A 142 0.36 -5.94 -3.07
CA CYS A 142 0.36 -6.13 -1.63
C CYS A 142 -0.42 -5.03 -0.90
N LEU A 143 -0.90 -3.98 -1.59
CA LEU A 143 -1.68 -2.89 -0.98
C LEU A 143 -2.96 -3.38 -0.32
N TRP A 144 -3.70 -4.30 -0.97
CA TRP A 144 -4.93 -4.84 -0.39
C TRP A 144 -4.67 -5.75 0.83
N PRO A 145 -3.80 -6.78 0.75
CA PRO A 145 -3.40 -7.55 1.93
C PRO A 145 -2.88 -6.69 3.08
N LEU A 146 -2.08 -5.66 2.76
CA LEU A 146 -1.57 -4.72 3.75
C LEU A 146 -2.70 -3.94 4.44
N TYR A 147 -3.69 -3.47 3.68
CA TYR A 147 -4.86 -2.78 4.23
C TYR A 147 -5.61 -3.66 5.24
N VAL A 148 -5.76 -4.96 4.95
CA VAL A 148 -6.35 -5.94 5.86
C VAL A 148 -5.51 -6.11 7.13
N GLU A 149 -4.19 -6.26 7.00
CA GLU A 149 -3.27 -6.39 8.14
C GLU A 149 -3.29 -5.15 9.06
N LEU A 150 -3.35 -3.95 8.47
CA LEU A 150 -3.42 -2.67 9.19
C LEU A 150 -4.69 -2.49 10.03
N THR A 151 -5.71 -3.36 9.87
CA THR A 151 -6.88 -3.36 10.76
C THR A 151 -6.56 -3.90 12.16
N ASN A 152 -5.51 -4.72 12.29
CA ASN A 152 -5.16 -5.41 13.54
C ASN A 152 -3.73 -5.14 14.01
N LYS A 153 -2.85 -4.70 13.11
CA LYS A 153 -1.44 -4.43 13.37
C LYS A 153 -1.10 -2.99 13.02
N TYR A 154 -0.07 -2.48 13.65
CA TYR A 154 0.50 -1.19 13.31
C TYR A 154 1.49 -1.30 12.15
N MET A 155 1.68 -0.20 11.43
CA MET A 155 2.63 -0.16 10.32
C MET A 155 4.07 -0.51 10.74
N TRP A 156 4.50 -0.16 11.96
CA TRP A 156 5.81 -0.53 12.48
C TRP A 156 5.99 -2.05 12.70
N GLU A 157 4.92 -2.81 12.91
CA GLU A 157 4.96 -4.27 13.04
C GLU A 157 5.09 -4.97 11.68
N LEU A 158 4.63 -4.29 10.62
CA LEU A 158 4.59 -4.78 9.25
C LEU A 158 5.76 -4.29 8.40
N CYS A 159 6.37 -3.18 8.80
CA CYS A 159 7.49 -2.57 8.11
C CYS A 159 8.73 -3.47 8.19
N PRO A 160 9.32 -3.88 7.05
CA PRO A 160 10.54 -4.66 7.07
C PRO A 160 11.71 -3.95 7.75
N SER A 161 12.48 -4.67 8.56
CA SER A 161 13.77 -4.19 9.04
C SER A 161 14.80 -4.28 7.91
N VAL A 162 15.45 -3.16 7.60
CA VAL A 162 16.48 -3.06 6.55
C VAL A 162 17.73 -2.38 7.08
N PRO A 163 18.91 -2.59 6.46
CA PRO A 163 20.12 -1.85 6.81
C PRO A 163 19.93 -0.33 6.71
N GLN A 164 20.71 0.41 7.48
CA GLN A 164 20.71 1.88 7.43
C GLN A 164 21.05 2.36 6.00
N GLY A 165 20.23 3.26 5.46
CA GLY A 165 20.37 3.79 4.10
C GLY A 165 19.58 3.03 3.04
N SER A 166 19.00 1.88 3.36
CA SER A 166 18.06 1.17 2.48
C SER A 166 16.62 1.58 2.74
N ILE A 167 15.77 1.51 1.72
CA ILE A 167 14.33 1.76 1.86
C ILE A 167 13.61 0.42 2.09
N PRO A 168 12.82 0.28 3.18
CA PRO A 168 12.06 -0.94 3.43
C PRO A 168 10.92 -1.10 2.42
N VAL A 169 10.72 -2.31 1.90
CA VAL A 169 9.70 -2.62 0.88
C VAL A 169 8.84 -3.79 1.35
N TYR A 170 7.56 -3.50 1.60
CA TYR A 170 6.55 -4.51 1.91
C TYR A 170 6.11 -5.22 0.63
N ASP A 171 6.34 -6.53 0.56
CA ASP A 171 6.01 -7.43 -0.55
C ASP A 171 5.06 -8.57 -0.14
N GLY A 172 4.43 -8.44 1.04
CA GLY A 172 3.56 -9.48 1.62
C GLY A 172 4.33 -10.69 2.17
N GLY A 173 5.65 -10.59 2.40
CA GLY A 173 6.50 -11.61 3.00
C GLY A 173 7.44 -11.05 4.08
N THR A 174 8.69 -11.54 4.13
CA THR A 174 9.74 -11.10 5.08
C THR A 174 10.33 -9.73 4.74
N GLY A 175 9.89 -9.11 3.64
CA GLY A 175 10.34 -7.81 3.16
C GLY A 175 11.57 -7.87 2.25
N LYS A 176 11.63 -6.92 1.31
CA LYS A 176 12.80 -6.63 0.48
C LYS A 176 13.39 -5.26 0.89
N ALA A 177 14.65 -5.06 0.58
CA ALA A 177 15.30 -3.74 0.60
C ALA A 177 15.56 -3.32 -0.85
N HIS A 178 15.26 -2.06 -1.18
CA HIS A 178 15.79 -1.43 -2.40
C HIS A 178 16.86 -0.42 -1.98
N ASP A 179 18.02 -0.50 -2.62
CA ASP A 179 19.05 0.53 -2.55
C ASP A 179 18.59 1.79 -3.31
N GLU A 180 18.99 2.97 -2.86
CA GLU A 180 18.57 4.25 -3.46
C GLU A 180 19.13 4.50 -4.87
N GLU A 181 20.07 3.68 -5.38
CA GLU A 181 20.76 3.94 -6.65
C GLU A 181 20.89 2.70 -7.55
N GLU A 182 20.11 2.68 -8.63
CA GLU A 182 20.65 2.36 -9.96
C GLU A 182 20.38 3.57 -10.86
N ILE A 183 21.11 4.65 -10.62
CA ILE A 183 21.42 5.61 -11.69
C ILE A 183 22.52 4.96 -12.52
N SER A 184 22.13 4.08 -13.43
CA SER A 184 23.03 3.68 -14.51
C SER A 184 23.11 4.83 -15.50
N ILE A 185 24.32 5.41 -15.57
CA ILE A 185 24.77 6.44 -16.52
C ILE A 185 24.67 5.91 -17.95
#